data_AF-A0A821VQZ9-F1
#
_entry.id   AF-A0A821VQZ9-F1
#
_cell.length_a   1.000
_cell.length_b   1.000
_cell.length_c   1.000
_cell.angle_alpha   90.00
_cell.angle_beta   90.00
_cell.angle_gamma   90.00
#
_symmetry.space_group_name_H-M   'P 1'
#
loop_
_entity.id
_entity.type
_entity.pdbx_description
1 polymer ?
#
loop_
_entity_poly.entity_id
_entity_poly.type
_entity_poly.pdbx_seq_one_letter_code
_entity_poly.pdbx_strand_id
1 'polypeptide(L)'
;MEFDHRQLLSLLEDLMKPISTVKISNEDNEQQQILTINLIFSNAIDHFFEISKPIGLIISLNQDDQLYYRYLQIHINLIEKLLLYEEKNISSHLPLFSIQDETILSRSLSFIIFLGLVFHFDDGIFISIENYLKYSNTSIHLLKLKTSLTHHNRMYNLNQILNFLMKSIINLNKNSFFIQYLYKNYLLELILSHLQLLYSPNLKYTIENFSSQNLYENLNYLKENFSKIFIQQILLLNRLLSTTINSPLWLKNHCGNILTSILINTNNHGIQQILDIIFESTLPNDRLYISISKILSTCPKQLKPDEYIQCIKFQLIELIHNKRFMPVICISINDLYKKYSKLIQDEIFSILFQPLILCQNTLSNEICTNEQFELFINDLYNLINIISNEQIKIYLYENYLNELINIYISLEKSLSSLKNQFLNILNILFSSMNIDICIEYFKKILFNFKYLSLKYLPDISIKYNLIIDKNDDINIEIFCQSIIKILFSIENNDCLIIKIFLDFLQLLITNKQLNQADIWTENDKQISIKQYKIMQILKYIMEYLTEHIDIFIKNVDDTIKVIQV
;
A
#
# COMPACT_ATOMS: atom_id res chain seq x y z
N MET A 1 50.88 -20.67 -15.71
CA MET A 1 50.96 -20.76 -14.25
C MET A 1 49.55 -20.67 -13.71
N GLU A 2 49.09 -21.65 -12.94
CA GLU A 2 47.86 -21.50 -12.17
C GLU A 2 48.21 -20.73 -10.88
N PHE A 3 47.59 -19.57 -10.70
CA PHE A 3 47.73 -18.77 -9.49
C PHE A 3 46.99 -19.44 -8.32
N ASP A 4 47.51 -19.32 -7.11
CA ASP A 4 46.78 -19.74 -5.91
C ASP A 4 45.78 -18.64 -5.52
N HIS A 5 44.51 -19.02 -5.27
CA HIS A 5 43.46 -18.12 -4.78
C HIS A 5 43.89 -17.32 -3.54
N ARG A 6 44.71 -17.89 -2.65
CA ARG A 6 45.23 -17.18 -1.46
C ARG A 6 46.18 -16.03 -1.80
N GLN A 7 46.96 -16.15 -2.88
CA GLN A 7 47.82 -15.07 -3.35
C GLN A 7 46.99 -13.89 -3.87
N LEU A 8 45.89 -14.18 -4.59
CA LEU A 8 44.95 -13.15 -5.06
C LEU A 8 44.24 -12.46 -3.89
N LEU A 9 43.87 -13.20 -2.84
CA LEU A 9 43.24 -12.66 -1.63
C LEU A 9 44.20 -11.77 -0.82
N SER A 10 45.47 -12.15 -0.68
CA SER A 10 46.50 -11.31 -0.04
C SER A 10 46.68 -10.00 -0.79
N LEU A 11 46.73 -10.03 -2.13
CA LEU A 11 46.81 -8.84 -2.96
C LEU A 11 45.61 -7.91 -2.77
N LEU A 12 44.40 -8.47 -2.67
CA LEU A 12 43.19 -7.70 -2.37
C LEU A 12 43.25 -7.05 -0.98
N GLU A 13 43.73 -7.79 0.04
CA GLU A 13 43.87 -7.28 1.39
C GLU A 13 44.90 -6.15 1.48
N ASP A 14 46.05 -6.31 0.82
CA ASP A 14 47.10 -5.30 0.78
C ASP A 14 46.67 -4.02 0.06
N LEU A 15 45.93 -4.14 -1.05
CA LEU A 15 45.34 -3.00 -1.77
C LEU A 15 44.44 -2.13 -0.88
N MET A 16 43.72 -2.71 0.08
CA MET A 16 42.77 -1.99 0.93
C MET A 16 43.41 -1.25 2.12
N LYS A 17 44.67 -1.56 2.49
CA LYS A 17 45.36 -0.95 3.65
C LYS A 17 45.61 0.56 3.53
N PRO A 18 46.03 1.12 2.38
CA PRO A 18 46.32 2.56 2.26
C PRO A 18 45.08 3.44 2.43
N ILE A 19 43.92 3.01 1.94
CA ILE A 19 42.68 3.81 1.98
C ILE A 19 42.05 3.79 3.38
N SER A 20 42.23 2.71 4.13
CA SER A 20 41.66 2.54 5.47
C SER A 20 42.48 3.21 6.58
N THR A 21 43.73 3.58 6.32
CA THR A 21 44.68 4.07 7.34
C THR A 21 44.98 5.56 7.25
N VAL A 22 44.77 6.20 6.10
CA VAL A 22 45.10 7.61 5.90
C VAL A 22 43.96 8.51 6.39
N LYS A 23 44.24 9.34 7.41
CA LYS A 23 43.34 10.42 7.84
C LYS A 23 43.42 11.58 6.86
N ILE A 24 42.35 11.83 6.14
CA ILE A 24 42.19 13.03 5.31
C ILE A 24 41.91 14.20 6.27
N SER A 25 42.68 15.30 6.20
CA SER A 25 42.49 16.46 7.07
C SER A 25 41.16 17.14 6.75
N ASN A 26 40.45 17.63 7.79
CA ASN A 26 39.18 18.36 7.66
C ASN A 26 39.36 19.82 7.20
N GLU A 27 40.56 20.26 6.83
CA GLU A 27 40.84 21.65 6.46
C GLU A 27 40.10 22.06 5.17
N ASP A 28 39.71 23.33 5.06
CA ASP A 28 38.82 23.89 4.02
C ASP A 28 39.40 23.92 2.58
N ASN A 29 40.56 23.31 2.34
CA ASN A 29 41.17 23.29 0.99
C ASN A 29 40.81 22.02 0.22
N GLU A 30 39.69 22.06 -0.51
CA GLU A 30 39.19 20.94 -1.32
C GLU A 30 40.21 20.42 -2.34
N GLN A 31 41.04 21.29 -2.92
CA GLN A 31 42.05 20.89 -3.90
C GLN A 31 43.16 20.05 -3.27
N GLN A 32 43.60 20.39 -2.06
CA GLN A 32 44.61 19.61 -1.32
C GLN A 32 44.07 18.24 -0.90
N GLN A 33 42.79 18.17 -0.54
CA GLN A 33 42.14 16.90 -0.23
C GLN A 33 42.04 16.00 -1.47
N ILE A 34 41.65 16.54 -2.62
CA ILE A 34 41.61 15.79 -3.89
C ILE A 34 43.01 15.28 -4.27
N LEU A 35 44.04 16.11 -4.14
CA LEU A 35 45.43 15.72 -4.41
C LEU A 35 45.89 14.59 -3.49
N THR A 36 45.59 14.69 -2.19
CA THR A 36 45.91 13.64 -1.20
C THR A 36 45.23 12.33 -1.56
N ILE A 37 43.95 12.36 -1.94
CA ILE A 37 43.20 11.17 -2.37
C ILE A 37 43.82 10.55 -3.64
N ASN A 38 44.17 11.37 -4.63
CA ASN A 38 44.82 10.88 -5.86
C ASN A 38 46.18 10.23 -5.58
N LEU A 39 46.97 10.79 -4.65
CA LEU A 39 48.25 10.19 -4.23
C LEU A 39 48.05 8.83 -3.56
N ILE A 40 47.00 8.67 -2.73
CA ILE A 40 46.66 7.37 -2.12
C ILE A 40 46.39 6.33 -3.22
N PHE A 41 45.56 6.67 -4.21
CA PHE A 41 45.26 5.74 -5.32
C PHE A 41 46.49 5.45 -6.18
N SER A 42 47.31 6.45 -6.51
CA SER A 42 48.55 6.26 -7.27
C SER A 42 49.49 5.29 -6.55
N ASN A 43 49.77 5.56 -5.27
CA ASN A 43 50.68 4.72 -4.48
C ASN A 43 50.16 3.28 -4.35
N ALA A 44 48.85 3.09 -4.21
CA ALA A 44 48.27 1.75 -4.13
C ALA A 44 48.38 0.98 -5.47
N ILE A 45 48.22 1.66 -6.61
CA ILE A 45 48.42 1.07 -7.95
C ILE A 45 49.88 0.70 -8.16
N ASP A 46 50.81 1.61 -7.85
CA ASP A 46 52.25 1.38 -8.01
C ASP A 46 52.69 0.19 -7.15
N HIS A 47 52.25 0.16 -5.89
CA HIS A 47 52.52 -0.95 -4.97
C HIS A 47 51.97 -2.29 -5.47
N PHE A 48 50.76 -2.30 -6.05
CA PHE A 48 50.20 -3.50 -6.67
C PHE A 48 51.11 -4.04 -7.78
N PHE A 49 51.58 -3.17 -8.69
CA PHE A 49 52.47 -3.61 -9.77
C PHE A 49 53.85 -4.07 -9.27
N GLU A 50 54.34 -3.53 -8.16
CA GLU A 50 55.57 -4.02 -7.52
C GLU A 50 55.41 -5.45 -7.00
N ILE A 51 54.30 -5.76 -6.33
CA ILE A 51 54.05 -7.09 -5.74
C ILE A 51 53.57 -8.09 -6.80
N SER A 52 52.83 -7.65 -7.83
CA SER A 52 52.26 -8.53 -8.84
C SER A 52 53.29 -9.03 -9.87
N LYS A 53 54.34 -8.23 -10.15
CA LYS A 53 55.43 -8.54 -11.09
C LYS A 53 56.14 -9.86 -10.78
N PRO A 54 56.64 -10.11 -9.55
CA PRO A 54 57.28 -11.39 -9.18
C PRO A 54 56.40 -12.62 -9.37
N ILE A 55 55.09 -12.47 -9.23
CA ILE A 55 54.11 -13.57 -9.31
C ILE A 55 53.63 -13.77 -10.76
N GLY A 56 54.00 -12.89 -11.70
CA GLY A 56 53.60 -12.96 -13.10
C GLY A 56 52.13 -12.59 -13.33
N LEU A 57 51.50 -11.89 -12.39
CA LEU A 57 50.14 -11.41 -12.51
C LEU A 57 50.13 -10.08 -13.27
N ILE A 58 49.66 -10.11 -14.52
CA ILE A 58 49.57 -8.94 -15.40
C ILE A 58 48.11 -8.48 -15.48
N ILE A 59 47.88 -7.19 -15.20
CA ILE A 59 46.64 -6.48 -15.44
C ILE A 59 46.99 -5.25 -16.28
N SER A 60 46.40 -5.14 -17.46
CA SER A 60 46.53 -3.97 -18.32
C SER A 60 45.58 -2.87 -17.85
N LEU A 61 46.12 -1.68 -17.55
CA LEU A 61 45.32 -0.50 -17.19
C LEU A 61 45.47 0.56 -18.28
N ASN A 62 44.38 1.25 -18.61
CA ASN A 62 44.45 2.37 -19.53
C ASN A 62 45.08 3.59 -18.83
N GLN A 63 46.13 4.15 -19.43
CA GLN A 63 46.84 5.31 -18.88
C GLN A 63 46.09 6.63 -19.07
N ASP A 64 44.96 6.65 -19.76
CA ASP A 64 44.10 7.82 -19.88
C ASP A 64 42.97 7.83 -18.84
N ASP A 65 42.73 6.69 -18.17
CA ASP A 65 41.67 6.57 -17.16
C ASP A 65 42.03 7.30 -15.87
N GLN A 66 41.05 7.66 -15.05
CA GLN A 66 41.31 8.30 -13.77
C GLN A 66 41.91 7.32 -12.75
N LEU A 67 42.77 7.81 -11.86
CA LEU A 67 43.51 6.96 -10.90
C LEU A 67 42.60 6.06 -10.06
N TYR A 68 41.53 6.61 -9.49
CA TYR A 68 40.57 5.81 -8.71
C TYR A 68 39.91 4.71 -9.57
N TYR A 69 39.67 4.97 -10.87
CA TYR A 69 39.04 4.01 -11.77
C TYR A 69 40.02 2.91 -12.19
N ARG A 70 41.30 3.25 -12.44
CA ARG A 70 42.36 2.25 -12.62
C ARG A 70 42.53 1.35 -11.40
N TYR A 71 42.46 1.95 -10.21
CA TYR A 71 42.47 1.20 -8.96
C TYR A 71 41.27 0.24 -8.87
N LEU A 72 40.06 0.68 -9.24
CA LEU A 72 38.88 -0.18 -9.32
C LEU A 72 39.03 -1.31 -10.35
N GLN A 73 39.64 -1.05 -11.51
CA GLN A 73 39.91 -2.07 -12.52
C GLN A 73 40.78 -3.20 -11.96
N ILE A 74 41.77 -2.89 -11.11
CA ILE A 74 42.59 -3.91 -10.44
C ILE A 74 41.71 -4.79 -9.54
N HIS A 75 40.86 -4.19 -8.70
CA HIS A 75 39.92 -4.92 -7.85
C HIS A 75 38.98 -5.83 -8.64
N ILE A 76 38.38 -5.30 -9.72
CA ILE A 76 37.47 -6.03 -10.59
C ILE A 76 38.18 -7.25 -11.20
N ASN A 77 39.37 -7.06 -11.79
CA ASN A 77 40.13 -8.15 -12.41
C ASN A 77 40.55 -9.23 -11.41
N LEU A 78 40.94 -8.85 -10.18
CA LEU A 78 41.29 -9.80 -9.14
C LEU A 78 40.08 -10.63 -8.70
N ILE A 79 38.92 -9.98 -8.55
CA ILE A 79 37.67 -10.65 -8.23
C ILE A 79 37.22 -11.56 -9.37
N GLU A 80 37.29 -11.13 -10.64
CA GLU A 80 36.97 -11.97 -11.79
C GLU A 80 37.78 -13.26 -11.81
N LYS A 81 39.09 -13.15 -11.55
CA LYS A 81 39.96 -14.33 -11.46
C LYS A 81 39.52 -15.25 -10.32
N LEU A 82 39.25 -14.70 -9.12
CA LEU A 82 38.77 -15.48 -7.97
C LEU A 82 37.43 -16.18 -8.24
N LEU A 83 36.50 -15.52 -8.91
CA LEU A 83 35.21 -16.09 -9.29
C LEU A 83 35.36 -17.24 -10.30
N LEU A 84 36.27 -17.12 -11.28
CA LEU A 84 36.60 -18.21 -12.20
C LEU A 84 37.24 -19.41 -11.49
N TYR A 85 38.01 -19.18 -10.42
CA TYR A 85 38.53 -20.27 -9.58
C TYR A 85 37.44 -20.99 -8.81
N GLU A 86 36.47 -20.25 -8.27
CA GLU A 86 35.29 -20.82 -7.61
C GLU A 86 34.48 -21.68 -8.59
N GLU A 87 34.21 -21.18 -9.80
CA GLU A 87 33.44 -21.89 -10.83
C GLU A 87 34.05 -23.25 -11.20
N LYS A 88 35.38 -23.31 -11.34
CA LYS A 88 36.09 -24.55 -11.64
C LYS A 88 36.03 -25.58 -10.50
N ASN A 89 35.79 -25.14 -9.27
CA ASN A 89 35.79 -25.97 -8.06
C ASN A 89 34.38 -26.25 -7.50
N ILE A 90 33.30 -25.89 -8.22
CA ILE A 90 31.89 -26.10 -7.80
C ILE A 90 31.57 -27.59 -7.49
N SER A 91 32.33 -28.54 -8.03
CA SER A 91 32.11 -29.98 -7.81
C SER A 91 32.53 -30.48 -6.43
N SER A 92 33.32 -29.71 -5.66
CA SER A 92 33.63 -30.05 -4.27
C SER A 92 32.53 -29.52 -3.35
N HIS A 93 31.87 -30.40 -2.59
CA HIS A 93 30.83 -30.04 -1.61
C HIS A 93 31.31 -29.15 -0.43
N LEU A 94 32.50 -28.54 -0.53
CA LEU A 94 33.11 -27.70 0.48
C LEU A 94 33.28 -26.27 -0.08
N PRO A 95 32.99 -25.23 0.71
CA PRO A 95 33.21 -23.84 0.29
C PRO A 95 34.71 -23.62 0.04
N LEU A 96 35.04 -23.04 -1.12
CA LEU A 96 36.43 -22.74 -1.53
C LEU A 96 37.08 -21.71 -0.59
N PHE A 97 36.28 -20.77 -0.07
CA PHE A 97 36.75 -19.64 0.73
C PHE A 97 36.50 -19.88 2.22
N SER A 98 37.48 -19.56 3.05
CA SER A 98 37.31 -19.51 4.51
C SER A 98 36.53 -18.25 4.92
N ILE A 99 36.06 -18.21 6.17
CA ILE A 99 35.38 -17.02 6.74
C ILE A 99 36.27 -15.77 6.62
N GLN A 100 37.60 -15.90 6.77
CA GLN A 100 38.51 -14.77 6.62
C GLN A 100 38.56 -14.29 5.16
N ASP A 101 38.63 -15.22 4.20
CA ASP A 101 38.61 -14.91 2.76
C ASP A 101 37.30 -14.22 2.36
N GLU A 102 36.17 -14.67 2.90
CA GLU A 102 34.86 -14.05 2.73
C GLU A 102 34.83 -12.59 3.23
N THR A 103 35.51 -12.28 4.34
CA THR A 103 35.59 -10.89 4.82
C THR A 103 36.42 -9.99 3.91
N ILE A 104 37.50 -10.51 3.31
CA ILE A 104 38.33 -9.77 2.35
C ILE A 104 37.53 -9.49 1.08
N LEU A 105 36.85 -10.50 0.54
CA LEU A 105 35.97 -10.38 -0.62
C LEU A 105 34.83 -9.40 -0.39
N SER A 106 34.16 -9.49 0.76
CA SER A 106 33.08 -8.59 1.18
C SER A 106 33.55 -7.13 1.21
N ARG A 107 34.72 -6.85 1.79
CA ARG A 107 35.28 -5.49 1.83
C ARG A 107 35.65 -4.98 0.44
N SER A 108 36.31 -5.81 -0.37
CA SER A 108 36.68 -5.46 -1.74
C SER A 108 35.46 -5.16 -2.61
N LEU A 109 34.41 -5.97 -2.50
CA LEU A 109 33.12 -5.72 -3.14
C LEU A 109 32.49 -4.41 -2.68
N SER A 110 32.52 -4.14 -1.37
CA SER A 110 31.98 -2.91 -0.81
C SER A 110 32.69 -1.68 -1.41
N PHE A 111 34.01 -1.76 -1.64
CA PHE A 111 34.75 -0.72 -2.36
C PHE A 111 34.31 -0.56 -3.82
N ILE A 112 34.11 -1.67 -4.54
CA ILE A 112 33.59 -1.62 -5.93
C ILE A 112 32.22 -0.98 -5.99
N ILE A 113 31.30 -1.35 -5.09
CA ILE A 113 29.96 -0.77 -5.04
C ILE A 113 30.04 0.72 -4.66
N PHE A 114 30.82 1.06 -3.63
CA PHE A 114 30.89 2.43 -3.14
C PHE A 114 31.56 3.38 -4.14
N LEU A 115 32.76 3.07 -4.61
CA LEU A 115 33.52 3.92 -5.54
C LEU A 115 33.06 3.76 -7.00
N GLY A 116 32.44 2.63 -7.33
CA GLY A 116 32.07 2.29 -8.69
C GLY A 116 30.59 2.50 -9.06
N LEU A 117 29.69 2.43 -8.08
CA LEU A 117 28.26 2.73 -8.30
C LEU A 117 27.84 3.99 -7.55
N VAL A 118 27.93 3.95 -6.23
CA VAL A 118 27.38 4.97 -5.33
C VAL A 118 27.99 6.33 -5.62
N PHE A 119 29.32 6.42 -5.72
CA PHE A 119 30.06 7.63 -6.05
C PHE A 119 29.56 8.34 -7.33
N HIS A 120 28.94 7.61 -8.25
CA HIS A 120 28.41 8.14 -9.50
C HIS A 120 26.95 8.56 -9.43
N PHE A 121 26.23 8.33 -8.32
CA PHE A 121 24.85 8.78 -8.18
C PHE A 121 24.72 10.30 -8.15
N ASP A 122 23.63 10.83 -8.70
CA ASP A 122 23.33 12.26 -8.64
C ASP A 122 22.97 12.73 -7.22
N ASP A 123 23.26 14.00 -6.89
CA ASP A 123 23.19 14.50 -5.51
C ASP A 123 21.79 14.38 -4.87
N GLY A 124 20.73 14.50 -5.67
CA GLY A 124 19.34 14.31 -5.19
C GLY A 124 19.01 12.87 -4.79
N ILE A 125 19.74 11.88 -5.31
CA ILE A 125 19.55 10.46 -4.93
C ILE A 125 20.04 10.26 -3.50
N PHE A 126 21.24 10.76 -3.18
CA PHE A 126 21.87 10.62 -1.86
C PHE A 126 21.01 11.16 -0.74
N ILE A 127 20.48 12.38 -0.87
CA ILE A 127 19.58 13.00 0.14
C ILE A 127 18.37 12.10 0.45
N SER A 128 17.92 11.30 -0.54
CA SER A 128 16.77 10.43 -0.41
C SER A 128 17.09 9.07 0.26
N ILE A 129 18.36 8.65 0.27
CA ILE A 129 18.80 7.32 0.76
C ILE A 129 19.95 7.38 1.79
N GLU A 130 20.35 8.58 2.22
CA GLU A 130 21.48 8.84 3.13
C GLU A 130 21.40 8.06 4.45
N ASN A 131 20.19 7.98 5.02
CA ASN A 131 19.91 7.21 6.24
C ASN A 131 20.10 5.69 6.07
N TYR A 132 19.99 5.19 4.83
CA TYR A 132 20.17 3.77 4.51
C TYR A 132 21.65 3.44 4.32
N LEU A 133 22.42 4.32 3.70
CA LEU A 133 23.79 4.02 3.27
C LEU A 133 24.86 4.17 4.36
N LYS A 134 24.51 4.57 5.59
CA LYS A 134 25.37 4.63 6.80
C LYS A 134 26.84 4.88 6.49
N TYR A 135 27.16 6.04 5.92
CA TYR A 135 28.53 6.36 5.54
C TYR A 135 29.43 6.56 6.76
N SER A 136 30.62 5.95 6.71
CA SER A 136 31.74 6.33 7.57
C SER A 136 32.33 7.67 7.09
N ASN A 137 33.04 8.42 7.95
CA ASN A 137 33.65 9.70 7.56
C ASN A 137 34.58 9.59 6.33
N THR A 138 35.18 8.43 6.08
CA THR A 138 36.01 8.14 4.91
C THR A 138 35.25 8.24 3.58
N SER A 139 33.96 7.90 3.60
CA SER A 139 33.07 7.98 2.43
C SER A 139 32.76 9.43 2.01
N ILE A 140 32.71 10.38 2.95
CA ILE A 140 32.40 11.80 2.68
C ILE A 140 33.53 12.48 1.91
N HIS A 141 34.79 12.18 2.25
CA HIS A 141 35.95 12.75 1.54
C HIS A 141 36.11 12.17 0.12
N LEU A 142 35.79 10.89 -0.08
CA LEU A 142 35.84 10.26 -1.40
C LEU A 142 34.78 10.83 -2.36
N LEU A 143 33.64 11.30 -1.85
CA LEU A 143 32.63 12.00 -2.67
C LEU A 143 33.17 13.33 -3.23
N LYS A 144 34.18 13.96 -2.62
CA LYS A 144 34.80 15.19 -3.17
C LYS A 144 35.48 14.95 -4.52
N LEU A 145 35.95 13.73 -4.80
CA LEU A 145 36.48 13.37 -6.13
C LEU A 145 35.45 13.59 -7.24
N LYS A 146 34.15 13.49 -6.94
CA LYS A 146 33.07 13.61 -7.91
C LYS A 146 33.06 14.97 -8.58
N THR A 147 33.47 16.02 -7.85
CA THR A 147 33.55 17.40 -8.36
C THR A 147 34.56 17.57 -9.49
N SER A 148 35.56 16.68 -9.54
CA SER A 148 36.60 16.67 -10.60
C SER A 148 36.17 15.92 -11.86
N LEU A 149 34.99 15.30 -11.86
CA LEU A 149 34.51 14.43 -12.93
C LEU A 149 33.44 15.09 -13.78
N THR A 150 33.58 14.97 -15.10
CA THR A 150 32.48 15.28 -16.00
C THR A 150 31.34 14.27 -15.80
N HIS A 151 30.10 14.71 -16.04
CA HIS A 151 28.94 13.82 -16.02
C HIS A 151 29.11 12.63 -16.97
N HIS A 152 29.72 12.86 -18.14
CA HIS A 152 30.02 11.82 -19.11
C HIS A 152 30.91 10.70 -18.54
N ASN A 153 32.05 11.06 -17.95
CA ASN A 153 32.98 10.08 -17.37
C ASN A 153 32.32 9.29 -16.23
N ARG A 154 31.49 9.97 -15.42
CA ARG A 154 30.73 9.32 -14.35
C ARG A 154 29.78 8.24 -14.89
N MET A 155 28.98 8.57 -15.91
CA MET A 155 28.04 7.59 -16.47
C MET A 155 28.74 6.47 -17.24
N TYR A 156 29.87 6.76 -17.88
CA TYR A 156 30.68 5.74 -18.54
C TYR A 156 31.24 4.71 -17.54
N ASN A 157 31.90 5.19 -16.48
CA ASN A 157 32.45 4.34 -15.44
C ASN A 157 31.35 3.55 -14.70
N LEU A 158 30.21 4.19 -14.42
CA LEU A 158 29.03 3.54 -13.85
C LEU A 158 28.55 2.37 -14.71
N ASN A 159 28.41 2.57 -16.03
CA ASN A 159 27.94 1.52 -16.95
C ASN A 159 28.93 0.35 -17.03
N GLN A 160 30.24 0.60 -17.10
CA GLN A 160 31.26 -0.45 -17.14
C GLN A 160 31.20 -1.33 -15.88
N ILE A 161 31.13 -0.71 -14.71
CA ILE A 161 31.12 -1.43 -13.43
C ILE A 161 29.81 -2.18 -13.23
N LEU A 162 28.68 -1.58 -13.62
CA LEU A 162 27.39 -2.24 -13.57
C LEU A 162 27.33 -3.48 -14.47
N ASN A 163 27.85 -3.39 -15.70
CA ASN A 163 27.89 -4.53 -16.62
C ASN A 163 28.76 -5.66 -16.09
N PHE A 164 29.91 -5.33 -15.48
CA PHE A 164 30.73 -6.32 -14.79
C PHE A 164 29.93 -7.04 -13.69
N LEU A 165 29.34 -6.29 -12.77
CA LEU A 165 28.58 -6.86 -11.65
C LEU A 165 27.40 -7.72 -12.14
N MET A 166 26.66 -7.25 -13.15
CA MET A 166 25.55 -8.01 -13.75
C MET A 166 26.02 -9.28 -14.46
N LYS A 167 27.15 -9.25 -15.16
CA LYS A 167 27.73 -10.44 -15.80
C LYS A 167 28.13 -11.48 -14.76
N SER A 168 28.77 -11.06 -13.66
CA SER A 168 29.11 -11.94 -12.54
C SER A 168 27.85 -12.55 -11.91
N ILE A 169 26.82 -11.73 -11.72
CA ILE A 169 25.50 -12.11 -11.22
C ILE A 169 24.85 -13.19 -12.09
N ILE A 170 24.78 -12.98 -13.41
CA ILE A 170 24.10 -13.87 -14.35
C ILE A 170 24.85 -15.20 -14.49
N ASN A 171 26.18 -15.15 -14.61
CA ASN A 171 26.99 -16.33 -14.89
C ASN A 171 27.13 -17.25 -13.67
N LEU A 172 27.12 -16.71 -12.45
CA LEU A 172 27.50 -17.45 -11.24
C LEU A 172 26.33 -17.68 -10.27
N ASN A 173 25.09 -17.48 -10.73
CA ASN A 173 23.87 -17.49 -9.90
C ASN A 173 23.59 -18.81 -9.13
N LYS A 174 24.32 -19.90 -9.40
CA LYS A 174 23.95 -21.24 -8.92
C LYS A 174 24.30 -21.56 -7.45
N ASN A 175 25.27 -20.86 -6.84
CA ASN A 175 25.51 -20.77 -5.37
C ASN A 175 26.93 -20.24 -5.13
N SER A 176 27.12 -18.92 -5.12
CA SER A 176 28.35 -18.33 -4.58
C SER A 176 28.00 -17.37 -3.44
N PHE A 177 28.81 -17.42 -2.38
CA PHE A 177 28.74 -16.49 -1.24
C PHE A 177 28.77 -15.04 -1.72
N PHE A 178 29.61 -14.77 -2.73
CA PHE A 178 29.77 -13.48 -3.39
C PHE A 178 28.45 -12.90 -3.91
N ILE A 179 27.65 -13.74 -4.58
CA ILE A 179 26.33 -13.38 -5.12
C ILE A 179 25.33 -13.13 -4.00
N GLN A 180 25.24 -14.02 -3.02
CA GLN A 180 24.34 -13.83 -1.88
C GLN A 180 24.67 -12.54 -1.12
N TYR A 181 25.95 -12.21 -0.97
CA TYR A 181 26.42 -10.99 -0.33
C TYR A 181 26.07 -9.73 -1.14
N LEU A 182 26.33 -9.73 -2.45
CA LEU A 182 25.97 -8.62 -3.35
C LEU A 182 24.46 -8.34 -3.32
N TYR A 183 23.62 -9.37 -3.45
CA TYR A 183 22.17 -9.20 -3.45
C TYR A 183 21.62 -8.79 -2.09
N LYS A 184 22.14 -9.37 -1.00
CA LYS A 184 21.63 -9.08 0.34
C LYS A 184 21.91 -7.64 0.78
N ASN A 185 23.07 -7.10 0.39
CA ASN A 185 23.54 -5.81 0.90
C ASN A 185 23.46 -4.67 -0.12
N TYR A 186 23.58 -4.95 -1.42
CA TYR A 186 23.81 -3.93 -2.45
C TYR A 186 22.82 -3.96 -3.63
N LEU A 187 21.70 -4.70 -3.51
CA LEU A 187 20.70 -4.77 -4.59
C LEU A 187 20.07 -3.40 -4.89
N LEU A 188 19.89 -2.55 -3.88
CA LEU A 188 19.34 -1.21 -4.08
C LEU A 188 20.24 -0.37 -4.99
N GLU A 189 21.54 -0.40 -4.75
CA GLU A 189 22.57 0.32 -5.50
C GLU A 189 22.64 -0.19 -6.94
N LEU A 190 22.54 -1.50 -7.15
CA LEU A 190 22.44 -2.09 -8.48
C LEU A 190 21.21 -1.58 -9.23
N ILE A 191 20.03 -1.60 -8.59
CA ILE A 191 18.79 -1.10 -9.19
C ILE A 191 18.92 0.40 -9.53
N LEU A 192 19.38 1.21 -8.58
CA LEU A 192 19.55 2.66 -8.76
C LEU A 192 20.50 2.99 -9.91
N SER A 193 21.59 2.23 -10.05
CA SER A 193 22.54 2.36 -11.16
C SER A 193 21.88 2.15 -12.51
N HIS A 194 21.07 1.09 -12.65
CA HIS A 194 20.30 0.85 -13.88
C HIS A 194 19.32 2.00 -14.17
N LEU A 195 18.57 2.45 -13.16
CA LEU A 195 17.57 3.51 -13.35
C LEU A 195 18.24 4.83 -13.73
N GLN A 196 19.39 5.18 -13.13
CA GLN A 196 20.12 6.39 -13.48
C GLN A 196 20.67 6.36 -14.90
N LEU A 197 21.22 5.22 -15.33
CA LEU A 197 21.71 5.05 -16.70
C LEU A 197 20.58 5.10 -17.73
N LEU A 198 19.39 4.56 -17.39
CA LEU A 198 18.21 4.66 -18.26
C LEU A 198 17.68 6.09 -18.37
N TYR A 199 17.81 6.89 -17.32
CA TYR A 199 17.38 8.29 -17.33
C TYR A 199 18.37 9.23 -18.04
N SER A 200 19.67 8.97 -17.89
CA SER A 200 20.71 9.94 -18.22
C SER A 200 20.68 10.35 -19.72
N PRO A 201 20.43 11.64 -20.02
CA PRO A 201 20.27 12.10 -21.39
C PRO A 201 21.58 11.99 -22.17
N ASN A 202 21.48 11.60 -23.44
CA ASN A 202 22.58 11.50 -24.41
C ASN A 202 23.65 10.43 -24.16
N LEU A 203 23.43 9.51 -23.21
CA LEU A 203 24.30 8.36 -22.98
C LEU A 203 24.48 7.48 -24.21
N LYS A 204 23.38 7.22 -24.94
CA LYS A 204 23.36 6.41 -26.17
C LYS A 204 24.26 6.97 -27.28
N TYR A 205 24.48 8.28 -27.30
CA TYR A 205 25.32 8.94 -28.30
C TYR A 205 26.79 9.01 -27.91
N THR A 206 27.13 8.71 -26.66
CA THR A 206 28.45 8.99 -26.09
C THR A 206 29.19 7.75 -25.62
N ILE A 207 28.50 6.62 -25.40
CA ILE A 207 29.13 5.36 -24.99
C ILE A 207 29.03 4.34 -26.11
N GLU A 208 30.18 3.94 -26.66
CA GLU A 208 30.29 2.77 -27.52
C GLU A 208 29.82 1.53 -26.74
N ASN A 209 28.90 0.76 -27.34
CA ASN A 209 28.25 -0.43 -26.76
C ASN A 209 27.18 -0.19 -25.68
N PHE A 210 26.70 1.04 -25.47
CA PHE A 210 25.52 1.25 -24.63
C PHE A 210 24.25 0.71 -25.29
N SER A 211 23.62 -0.27 -24.64
CA SER A 211 22.32 -0.79 -25.05
C SER A 211 21.33 -0.64 -23.90
N SER A 212 20.36 0.27 -24.08
CA SER A 212 19.24 0.41 -23.14
C SER A 212 18.49 -0.91 -22.98
N GLN A 213 18.45 -1.73 -24.03
CA GLN A 213 17.86 -3.05 -24.02
C GLN A 213 18.56 -3.99 -23.03
N ASN A 214 19.89 -4.02 -22.98
CA ASN A 214 20.64 -4.83 -22.00
C ASN A 214 20.35 -4.37 -20.56
N LEU A 215 20.22 -3.06 -20.32
CA LEU A 215 19.82 -2.55 -18.99
C LEU A 215 18.42 -3.00 -18.59
N TYR A 216 17.46 -3.02 -19.53
CA TYR A 216 16.11 -3.54 -19.28
C TYR A 216 16.12 -5.06 -19.05
N GLU A 217 16.89 -5.80 -19.85
CA GLU A 217 17.07 -7.25 -19.70
C GLU A 217 17.69 -7.59 -18.33
N ASN A 218 18.68 -6.84 -17.89
CA ASN A 218 19.27 -6.97 -16.55
C ASN A 218 18.26 -6.68 -15.44
N LEU A 219 17.46 -5.61 -15.56
CA LEU A 219 16.40 -5.33 -14.58
C LEU A 219 15.33 -6.42 -14.54
N ASN A 220 14.94 -6.95 -15.70
CA ASN A 220 14.00 -8.07 -15.79
C ASN A 220 14.60 -9.34 -15.18
N TYR A 221 15.88 -9.63 -15.43
CA TYR A 221 16.60 -10.74 -14.80
C TYR A 221 16.58 -10.63 -13.28
N LEU A 222 16.87 -9.43 -12.74
CA LEU A 222 16.81 -9.18 -11.29
C LEU A 222 15.38 -9.34 -10.74
N LYS A 223 14.38 -8.84 -11.47
CA LYS A 223 12.97 -8.98 -11.12
C LYS A 223 12.51 -10.44 -11.11
N GLU A 224 12.95 -11.26 -12.05
CA GLU A 224 12.52 -12.67 -12.17
C GLU A 224 13.24 -13.56 -11.15
N ASN A 225 14.56 -13.44 -11.02
CA ASN A 225 15.36 -14.32 -10.16
C ASN A 225 15.37 -13.88 -8.69
N PHE A 226 15.11 -12.60 -8.39
CA PHE A 226 15.13 -12.04 -7.04
C PHE A 226 13.86 -11.26 -6.70
N SER A 227 12.73 -11.66 -7.25
CA SER A 227 11.43 -10.95 -7.19
C SER A 227 11.09 -10.37 -5.82
N LYS A 228 11.16 -11.18 -4.75
CA LYS A 228 10.85 -10.75 -3.38
C LYS A 228 11.71 -9.58 -2.93
N ILE A 229 13.03 -9.73 -3.01
CA ILE A 229 13.98 -8.70 -2.55
C ILE A 229 13.93 -7.48 -3.48
N PHE A 230 13.83 -7.69 -4.79
CA PHE A 230 13.68 -6.62 -5.78
C PHE A 230 12.48 -5.73 -5.47
N ILE A 231 11.31 -6.33 -5.22
CA ILE A 231 10.08 -5.60 -4.86
C ILE A 231 10.25 -4.87 -3.53
N GLN A 232 10.87 -5.49 -2.52
CA GLN A 232 11.17 -4.82 -1.25
C GLN A 232 12.03 -3.57 -1.45
N GLN A 233 13.08 -3.65 -2.27
CA GLN A 233 13.96 -2.51 -2.54
C GLN A 233 13.25 -1.40 -3.32
N ILE A 234 12.43 -1.73 -4.33
CA ILE A 234 11.65 -0.73 -5.07
C ILE A 234 10.61 -0.05 -4.15
N LEU A 235 9.97 -0.78 -3.24
CA LEU A 235 9.01 -0.23 -2.29
C LEU A 235 9.69 0.64 -1.23
N LEU A 236 10.83 0.19 -0.70
CA LEU A 236 11.66 0.99 0.21
C LEU A 236 12.03 2.31 -0.46
N LEU A 237 12.53 2.24 -1.70
CA LEU A 237 12.91 3.39 -2.48
C LEU A 237 11.70 4.32 -2.70
N ASN A 238 10.57 3.81 -3.16
CA ASN A 238 9.37 4.61 -3.37
C ASN A 238 8.87 5.28 -2.07
N ARG A 239 8.93 4.58 -0.93
CA ARG A 239 8.58 5.13 0.39
C ARG A 239 9.53 6.25 0.80
N LEU A 240 10.84 6.05 0.68
CA LEU A 240 11.86 7.07 1.00
C LEU A 240 11.73 8.33 0.13
N LEU A 241 11.40 8.15 -1.15
CA LEU A 241 11.11 9.25 -2.06
C LEU A 241 9.79 9.95 -1.72
N SER A 242 8.79 9.24 -1.20
CA SER A 242 7.48 9.82 -0.85
C SER A 242 7.55 10.78 0.33
N THR A 243 8.51 10.61 1.23
CA THR A 243 8.67 11.47 2.42
C THR A 243 9.55 12.69 2.18
N THR A 244 10.26 12.78 1.06
CA THR A 244 11.24 13.84 0.77
C THR A 244 10.82 14.70 -0.42
N ILE A 245 10.82 16.03 -0.22
CA ILE A 245 10.46 17.01 -1.27
C ILE A 245 11.56 17.10 -2.34
N ASN A 246 12.82 16.80 -1.97
CA ASN A 246 14.00 17.04 -2.81
C ASN A 246 14.44 15.85 -3.68
N SER A 247 13.68 14.76 -3.71
CA SER A 247 14.02 13.58 -4.51
C SER A 247 13.88 13.84 -6.02
N PRO A 248 14.73 13.27 -6.89
CA PRO A 248 14.61 13.45 -8.34
C PRO A 248 13.29 12.90 -8.90
N LEU A 249 12.60 13.71 -9.72
CA LEU A 249 11.30 13.33 -10.31
C LEU A 249 11.41 12.11 -11.22
N TRP A 250 12.53 11.97 -11.94
CA TRP A 250 12.77 10.82 -12.82
C TRP A 250 12.79 9.51 -12.05
N LEU A 251 13.41 9.49 -10.86
CA LEU A 251 13.53 8.30 -10.04
C LEU A 251 12.15 7.90 -9.48
N LYS A 252 11.37 8.87 -8.99
CA LYS A 252 9.97 8.68 -8.60
C LYS A 252 9.14 8.06 -9.74
N ASN A 253 9.27 8.60 -10.95
CA ASN A 253 8.55 8.09 -12.11
C ASN A 253 8.98 6.65 -12.47
N HIS A 254 10.28 6.35 -12.50
CA HIS A 254 10.79 5.01 -12.81
C HIS A 254 10.35 3.95 -11.79
N CYS A 255 10.48 4.24 -10.49
CA CYS A 255 9.99 3.34 -9.44
C CYS A 255 8.47 3.14 -9.54
N GLY A 256 7.71 4.21 -9.78
CA GLY A 256 6.27 4.15 -10.01
C GLY A 256 5.91 3.26 -11.21
N ASN A 257 6.60 3.40 -12.34
CA ASN A 257 6.36 2.59 -13.54
C ASN A 257 6.67 1.10 -13.30
N ILE A 258 7.76 0.80 -12.57
CA ILE A 258 8.09 -0.59 -12.21
C ILE A 258 7.00 -1.19 -11.32
N LEU A 259 6.58 -0.48 -10.27
CA LEU A 259 5.49 -0.93 -9.39
C LEU A 259 4.19 -1.13 -10.16
N THR A 260 3.87 -0.20 -11.06
CA THR A 260 2.71 -0.30 -11.96
C THR A 260 2.75 -1.58 -12.80
N SER A 261 3.90 -1.89 -13.41
CA SER A 261 4.07 -3.09 -14.22
C SER A 261 3.87 -4.39 -13.42
N ILE A 262 4.14 -4.34 -12.11
CA ILE A 262 3.93 -5.48 -11.19
C ILE A 262 2.46 -5.56 -10.80
N LEU A 263 1.84 -4.43 -10.45
CA LEU A 263 0.43 -4.34 -10.07
C LEU A 263 -0.52 -4.83 -11.16
N ILE A 264 -0.22 -4.48 -12.41
CA ILE A 264 -1.07 -4.71 -13.59
C ILE A 264 -0.69 -6.00 -14.33
N ASN A 265 0.19 -6.82 -13.74
CA ASN A 265 0.65 -8.05 -14.38
C ASN A 265 -0.54 -8.93 -14.83
N THR A 266 -0.40 -9.58 -15.98
CA THR A 266 -1.46 -10.30 -16.73
C THR A 266 -2.16 -11.39 -15.93
N ASN A 267 -1.56 -11.83 -14.82
CA ASN A 267 -2.11 -12.88 -13.97
C ASN A 267 -3.06 -12.33 -12.88
N ASN A 268 -3.37 -11.03 -12.85
CA ASN A 268 -4.28 -10.42 -11.86
C ASN A 268 -3.94 -10.75 -10.39
N HIS A 269 -2.65 -10.93 -10.06
CA HIS A 269 -2.21 -11.19 -8.68
C HIS A 269 -1.10 -10.21 -8.23
N GLY A 270 -0.91 -9.12 -8.95
CA GLY A 270 0.15 -8.14 -8.70
C GLY A 270 0.06 -7.47 -7.32
N ILE A 271 -1.15 -7.08 -6.91
CA ILE A 271 -1.40 -6.51 -5.57
C ILE A 271 -1.08 -7.54 -4.50
N GLN A 272 -1.56 -8.77 -4.65
CA GLN A 272 -1.29 -9.84 -3.70
C GLN A 272 0.22 -10.09 -3.53
N GLN A 273 0.95 -10.21 -4.64
CA GLN A 273 2.40 -10.40 -4.63
C GLN A 273 3.12 -9.30 -3.84
N ILE A 274 2.75 -8.03 -4.06
CA ILE A 274 3.33 -6.90 -3.34
C ILE A 274 3.00 -6.99 -1.85
N LEU A 275 1.75 -7.29 -1.49
CA LEU A 275 1.36 -7.38 -0.09
C LEU A 275 2.03 -8.56 0.62
N ASP A 276 2.12 -9.74 0.01
CA ASP A 276 2.81 -10.89 0.58
C ASP A 276 4.27 -10.55 0.92
N ILE A 277 4.97 -9.92 -0.02
CA ILE A 277 6.39 -9.55 0.13
C ILE A 277 6.61 -8.53 1.26
N ILE A 278 5.72 -7.55 1.40
CA ILE A 278 5.81 -6.54 2.46
C ILE A 278 5.55 -7.17 3.83
N PHE A 279 4.48 -7.94 3.95
CA PHE A 279 4.07 -8.49 5.23
C PHE A 279 4.93 -9.71 5.65
N GLU A 280 5.71 -10.31 4.75
CA GLU A 280 6.74 -11.30 5.11
C GLU A 280 7.95 -10.63 5.79
N SER A 281 8.25 -9.37 5.44
CA SER A 281 9.46 -8.67 5.89
C SER A 281 9.23 -7.69 7.04
N THR A 282 7.98 -7.26 7.25
CA THR A 282 7.65 -6.24 8.25
C THR A 282 6.40 -6.59 9.04
N LEU A 283 6.45 -6.30 10.35
CA LEU A 283 5.26 -6.42 11.19
C LEU A 283 4.24 -5.34 10.78
N PRO A 284 2.98 -5.72 10.54
CA PRO A 284 1.96 -4.77 10.12
C PRO A 284 1.68 -3.71 11.19
N ASN A 285 1.50 -2.47 10.74
CA ASN A 285 1.01 -1.36 11.56
C ASN A 285 0.25 -0.35 10.68
N ASP A 286 -0.51 0.54 11.32
CA ASP A 286 -1.39 1.49 10.61
C ASP A 286 -0.62 2.42 9.66
N ARG A 287 0.61 2.81 10.01
CA ARG A 287 1.45 3.67 9.15
C ARG A 287 1.85 2.94 7.87
N LEU A 288 2.18 1.65 7.98
CA LEU A 288 2.49 0.81 6.83
C LEU A 288 1.25 0.67 5.94
N TYR A 289 0.08 0.45 6.53
CA TYR A 289 -1.17 0.34 5.76
C TYR A 289 -1.48 1.59 4.96
N ILE A 290 -1.40 2.77 5.57
CA ILE A 290 -1.62 4.06 4.90
C ILE A 290 -0.56 4.30 3.80
N SER A 291 0.68 3.88 4.04
CA SER A 291 1.75 4.06 3.04
C SER A 291 1.49 3.20 1.80
N ILE A 292 1.08 1.94 2.01
CA ILE A 292 0.75 1.03 0.90
C ILE A 292 -0.53 1.48 0.19
N SER A 293 -1.55 1.94 0.93
CA SER A 293 -2.80 2.41 0.32
C SER A 293 -2.56 3.61 -0.61
N LYS A 294 -1.64 4.51 -0.23
CA LYS A 294 -1.23 5.61 -1.11
C LYS A 294 -0.57 5.11 -2.39
N ILE A 295 0.23 4.06 -2.34
CA ILE A 295 0.83 3.45 -3.54
C ILE A 295 -0.27 2.86 -4.42
N LEU A 296 -1.17 2.05 -3.86
CA LEU A 296 -2.25 1.40 -4.61
C LEU A 296 -3.30 2.39 -5.15
N SER A 297 -3.54 3.50 -4.46
CA SER A 297 -4.50 4.53 -4.88
C SER A 297 -3.90 5.60 -5.80
N THR A 298 -2.62 5.50 -6.17
CA THR A 298 -1.97 6.46 -7.08
C THR A 298 -1.99 5.92 -8.50
N CYS A 299 -2.78 6.55 -9.37
CA CYS A 299 -2.82 6.21 -10.78
C CYS A 299 -1.44 6.47 -11.42
N PRO A 300 -0.87 5.48 -12.12
CA PRO A 300 0.36 5.65 -12.90
C PRO A 300 0.16 6.71 -13.99
N LYS A 301 1.19 7.52 -14.28
CA LYS A 301 1.11 8.54 -15.35
C LYS A 301 0.90 7.95 -16.76
N GLN A 302 1.27 6.69 -16.94
CA GLN A 302 1.22 6.00 -18.23
C GLN A 302 -0.18 5.50 -18.58
N LEU A 303 -1.08 5.44 -17.60
CA LEU A 303 -2.43 4.93 -17.76
C LEU A 303 -3.44 6.01 -17.39
N LYS A 304 -4.60 5.95 -18.01
CA LYS A 304 -5.73 6.75 -17.56
C LYS A 304 -6.35 6.12 -16.32
N PRO A 305 -7.03 6.90 -15.45
CA PRO A 305 -7.63 6.39 -14.22
C PRO A 305 -8.62 5.23 -14.41
N ASP A 306 -9.42 5.29 -15.47
CA ASP A 306 -10.35 4.24 -15.88
C ASP A 306 -9.62 2.94 -16.24
N GLU A 307 -8.61 3.02 -17.11
CA GLU A 307 -7.76 1.87 -17.48
C GLU A 307 -7.11 1.24 -16.25
N TYR A 308 -6.56 2.07 -15.36
CA TYR A 308 -5.93 1.60 -14.13
C TYR A 308 -6.93 0.88 -13.20
N ILE A 309 -8.11 1.47 -12.96
CA ILE A 309 -9.15 0.89 -12.10
C ILE A 309 -9.63 -0.46 -12.67
N GLN A 310 -9.80 -0.58 -13.98
CA GLN A 310 -10.15 -1.85 -14.63
C GLN A 310 -9.14 -2.95 -14.35
N CYS A 311 -7.84 -2.63 -14.34
CA CYS A 311 -6.78 -3.60 -14.09
C CYS A 311 -6.74 -4.10 -12.63
N ILE A 312 -7.13 -3.26 -11.66
CA ILE A 312 -6.98 -3.58 -10.24
C ILE A 312 -8.29 -3.98 -9.55
N LYS A 313 -9.47 -3.69 -10.12
CA LYS A 313 -10.75 -3.83 -9.42
C LYS A 313 -11.00 -5.24 -8.87
N PHE A 314 -10.75 -6.28 -9.67
CA PHE A 314 -10.99 -7.66 -9.25
C PHE A 314 -10.02 -8.10 -8.14
N GLN A 315 -8.77 -7.63 -8.20
CA GLN A 315 -7.78 -7.88 -7.15
C GLN A 315 -8.19 -7.23 -5.82
N LEU A 316 -8.69 -5.99 -5.87
CA LEU A 316 -9.17 -5.31 -4.66
C LEU A 316 -10.37 -6.02 -4.06
N ILE A 317 -11.32 -6.46 -4.89
CA ILE A 317 -12.51 -7.19 -4.44
C ILE A 317 -12.12 -8.53 -3.83
N GLU A 318 -11.27 -9.32 -4.49
CA GLU A 318 -10.84 -10.62 -3.96
C GLU A 318 -10.08 -10.50 -2.63
N LEU A 319 -9.15 -9.53 -2.55
CA LEU A 319 -8.27 -9.38 -1.38
C LEU A 319 -8.97 -8.76 -0.16
N ILE A 320 -10.19 -8.24 -0.32
CA ILE A 320 -10.96 -7.69 0.80
C ILE A 320 -11.29 -8.76 1.85
N HIS A 321 -11.42 -10.02 1.42
CA HIS A 321 -11.74 -11.15 2.30
C HIS A 321 -10.51 -11.72 3.01
N ASN A 322 -9.29 -11.37 2.58
CA ASN A 322 -8.08 -11.85 3.23
C ASN A 322 -7.78 -11.02 4.48
N LYS A 323 -7.98 -11.61 5.67
CA LYS A 323 -7.79 -10.93 6.97
C LYS A 323 -6.44 -10.21 7.11
N ARG A 324 -5.38 -10.73 6.49
CA ARG A 324 -4.04 -10.13 6.52
C ARG A 324 -3.98 -8.81 5.73
N PHE A 325 -4.73 -8.73 4.63
CA PHE A 325 -4.67 -7.63 3.65
C PHE A 325 -5.85 -6.68 3.71
N MET A 326 -6.98 -7.13 4.25
CA MET A 326 -8.24 -6.39 4.37
C MET A 326 -8.04 -4.93 4.83
N PRO A 327 -7.19 -4.61 5.84
CA PRO A 327 -6.97 -3.22 6.23
C PRO A 327 -6.46 -2.33 5.09
N VAL A 328 -5.44 -2.80 4.37
CA VAL A 328 -4.81 -2.04 3.28
C VAL A 328 -5.77 -1.89 2.11
N ILE A 329 -6.49 -2.95 1.77
CA ILE A 329 -7.42 -2.98 0.64
C ILE A 329 -8.57 -2.01 0.87
N CYS A 330 -9.23 -2.07 2.02
CA CYS A 330 -10.32 -1.17 2.35
C CYS A 330 -9.89 0.31 2.43
N ILE A 331 -8.69 0.61 2.95
CA ILE A 331 -8.14 1.99 2.93
C ILE A 331 -7.88 2.41 1.48
N SER A 332 -7.34 1.52 0.64
CA SER A 332 -7.05 1.80 -0.77
C SER A 332 -8.31 2.11 -1.57
N ILE A 333 -9.40 1.36 -1.35
CA ILE A 333 -10.71 1.60 -1.98
C ILE A 333 -11.24 2.98 -1.56
N ASN A 334 -11.15 3.35 -0.29
CA ASN A 334 -11.56 4.66 0.21
C ASN A 334 -10.72 5.81 -0.38
N ASP A 335 -9.40 5.63 -0.49
CA ASP A 335 -8.50 6.62 -1.11
C ASP A 335 -8.74 6.77 -2.62
N LEU A 336 -9.10 5.68 -3.31
CA LEU A 336 -9.53 5.73 -4.70
C LEU A 336 -10.89 6.43 -4.86
N TYR A 337 -11.85 6.15 -3.97
CA TYR A 337 -13.16 6.78 -3.97
C TYR A 337 -13.06 8.31 -3.78
N LYS A 338 -12.18 8.77 -2.89
CA LYS A 338 -11.84 10.20 -2.70
C LYS A 338 -11.44 10.90 -3.99
N LYS A 339 -10.69 10.22 -4.86
CA LYS A 339 -10.11 10.79 -6.08
C LYS A 339 -11.02 10.60 -7.30
N TYR A 340 -11.70 9.46 -7.39
CA TYR A 340 -12.40 8.98 -8.60
C TYR A 340 -13.78 8.41 -8.25
N SER A 341 -14.58 9.15 -7.49
CA SER A 341 -15.84 8.68 -6.90
C SER A 341 -16.76 7.97 -7.90
N LYS A 342 -17.07 8.58 -9.05
CA LYS A 342 -17.92 7.98 -10.09
C LYS A 342 -17.38 6.64 -10.62
N LEU A 343 -16.10 6.58 -10.97
CA LEU A 343 -15.49 5.35 -11.48
C LEU A 343 -15.53 4.22 -10.45
N ILE A 344 -15.28 4.53 -9.17
CA ILE A 344 -15.35 3.52 -8.10
C ILE A 344 -16.78 3.08 -7.84
N GLN A 345 -17.76 3.97 -7.96
CA GLN A 345 -19.18 3.61 -7.91
C GLN A 345 -19.53 2.62 -9.02
N ASP A 346 -19.17 2.96 -10.27
CA ASP A 346 -19.53 2.19 -11.45
C ASP A 346 -18.82 0.83 -11.53
N GLU A 347 -17.58 0.74 -11.05
CA GLU A 347 -16.72 -0.44 -11.25
C GLU A 347 -16.56 -1.34 -10.04
N ILE A 348 -16.53 -0.78 -8.82
CA ILE A 348 -16.27 -1.54 -7.59
C ILE A 348 -17.54 -1.66 -6.76
N PHE A 349 -18.22 -0.55 -6.47
CA PHE A 349 -19.43 -0.59 -5.63
C PHE A 349 -20.61 -1.22 -6.35
N SER A 350 -20.67 -1.14 -7.68
CA SER A 350 -21.66 -1.89 -8.48
C SER A 350 -21.60 -3.40 -8.23
N ILE A 351 -20.41 -3.92 -7.91
CA ILE A 351 -20.17 -5.33 -7.58
C ILE A 351 -20.37 -5.55 -6.08
N LEU A 352 -19.63 -4.82 -5.23
CA LEU A 352 -19.65 -5.02 -3.77
C LEU A 352 -21.01 -4.76 -3.15
N PHE A 353 -21.79 -3.81 -3.68
CA PHE A 353 -23.11 -3.42 -3.17
C PHE A 353 -24.24 -3.87 -4.08
N GLN A 354 -24.00 -4.88 -4.93
CA GLN A 354 -25.01 -5.40 -5.86
C GLN A 354 -26.36 -5.68 -5.18
N PRO A 355 -26.46 -6.31 -3.99
CA PRO A 355 -27.75 -6.50 -3.33
C PRO A 355 -28.51 -5.21 -2.98
N LEU A 356 -27.80 -4.12 -2.66
CA LEU A 356 -28.43 -2.81 -2.41
C LEU A 356 -28.97 -2.19 -3.71
N ILE A 357 -28.23 -2.31 -4.80
CA ILE A 357 -28.64 -1.81 -6.12
C ILE A 357 -29.87 -2.57 -6.62
N LEU A 358 -29.94 -3.89 -6.40
CA LEU A 358 -31.11 -4.68 -6.73
C LEU A 358 -32.35 -4.26 -5.93
N CYS A 359 -32.19 -3.83 -4.67
CA CYS A 359 -33.29 -3.30 -3.87
C CYS A 359 -33.89 -1.99 -4.45
N GLN A 360 -33.09 -1.19 -5.16
CA GLN A 360 -33.57 0.06 -5.80
C GLN A 360 -34.37 -0.20 -7.07
N ASN A 361 -34.02 -1.23 -7.83
CA ASN A 361 -34.69 -1.56 -9.08
C ASN A 361 -35.98 -2.36 -8.83
N THR A 362 -37.07 -1.63 -8.58
CA THR A 362 -38.40 -2.20 -8.29
C THR A 362 -39.03 -3.04 -9.42
N LEU A 363 -38.42 -3.06 -10.60
CA LEU A 363 -38.90 -3.79 -11.80
C LEU A 363 -38.20 -5.13 -12.00
N SER A 364 -37.07 -5.37 -11.35
CA SER A 364 -36.31 -6.62 -11.44
C SER A 364 -36.72 -7.57 -10.31
N ASN A 365 -37.49 -8.61 -10.63
CA ASN A 365 -37.67 -9.77 -9.74
C ASN A 365 -36.37 -10.60 -9.73
N GLU A 366 -35.28 -10.01 -9.27
CA GLU A 366 -33.98 -10.66 -9.20
C GLU A 366 -33.79 -11.37 -7.87
N ILE A 367 -33.22 -12.57 -7.96
CA ILE A 367 -33.06 -13.46 -6.82
C ILE A 367 -31.59 -13.47 -6.41
N CYS A 368 -31.31 -13.14 -5.16
CA CYS A 368 -29.97 -13.24 -4.57
C CYS A 368 -29.84 -14.60 -3.85
N THR A 369 -28.72 -15.31 -4.04
CA THR A 369 -28.44 -16.53 -3.27
C THR A 369 -27.99 -16.17 -1.85
N ASN A 370 -28.13 -17.09 -0.89
CA ASN A 370 -27.62 -16.84 0.46
C ASN A 370 -26.11 -16.55 0.45
N GLU A 371 -25.32 -17.25 -0.36
CA GLU A 371 -23.87 -17.05 -0.47
C GLU A 371 -23.53 -15.63 -0.95
N GLN A 372 -24.23 -15.14 -1.98
CA GLN A 372 -24.05 -13.76 -2.47
C GLN A 372 -24.39 -12.73 -1.40
N PHE A 373 -25.44 -12.99 -0.64
CA PHE A 373 -25.87 -12.09 0.43
C PHE A 373 -24.91 -12.12 1.63
N GLU A 374 -24.38 -13.29 1.98
CA GLU A 374 -23.32 -13.43 3.00
C GLU A 374 -22.03 -12.74 2.61
N LEU A 375 -21.60 -12.89 1.35
CA LEU A 375 -20.44 -12.19 0.81
C LEU A 375 -20.63 -10.68 0.88
N PHE A 376 -21.78 -10.17 0.44
CA PHE A 376 -22.13 -8.75 0.54
C PHE A 376 -22.05 -8.22 1.98
N ILE A 377 -22.62 -8.95 2.95
CA ILE A 377 -22.57 -8.55 4.37
C ILE A 377 -21.12 -8.47 4.86
N ASN A 378 -20.31 -9.47 4.52
CA ASN A 378 -18.90 -9.50 4.91
C ASN A 378 -18.12 -8.34 4.28
N ASP A 379 -18.34 -8.05 3.00
CA ASP A 379 -17.68 -6.95 2.28
C ASP A 379 -18.04 -5.60 2.85
N LEU A 380 -19.34 -5.39 3.08
CA LEU A 380 -19.83 -4.15 3.64
C LEU A 380 -19.29 -3.95 5.05
N TYR A 381 -19.29 -4.99 5.90
CA TYR A 381 -18.68 -4.95 7.22
C TYR A 381 -17.18 -4.61 7.14
N ASN A 382 -16.41 -5.31 6.30
CA ASN A 382 -14.97 -5.09 6.15
C ASN A 382 -14.64 -3.66 5.70
N LEU A 383 -15.43 -3.08 4.80
CA LEU A 383 -15.25 -1.71 4.32
C LEU A 383 -15.50 -0.66 5.42
N ILE A 384 -16.57 -0.82 6.20
CA ILE A 384 -16.99 0.19 7.19
C ILE A 384 -16.30 0.02 8.55
N ASN A 385 -15.80 -1.17 8.87
CA ASN A 385 -15.15 -1.43 10.15
C ASN A 385 -13.83 -0.64 10.31
N ILE A 386 -13.21 -0.21 9.20
CA ILE A 386 -12.04 0.66 9.26
C ILE A 386 -12.44 2.09 9.59
N ILE A 387 -11.86 2.62 10.67
CA ILE A 387 -12.13 3.98 11.17
C ILE A 387 -11.91 5.05 10.08
N SER A 388 -10.84 4.95 9.30
CA SER A 388 -10.48 5.94 8.27
C SER A 388 -11.41 5.99 7.04
N ASN A 389 -12.41 5.10 6.96
CA ASN A 389 -13.32 4.98 5.82
C ASN A 389 -14.61 5.81 5.96
N GLU A 390 -14.53 6.97 6.61
CA GLU A 390 -15.69 7.85 6.84
C GLU A 390 -16.44 8.22 5.55
N GLN A 391 -15.74 8.45 4.43
CA GLN A 391 -16.41 8.84 3.19
C GLN A 391 -17.28 7.72 2.60
N ILE A 392 -16.86 6.46 2.72
CA ILE A 392 -17.68 5.32 2.32
C ILE A 392 -18.91 5.23 3.22
N LYS A 393 -18.76 5.46 4.53
CA LYS A 393 -19.89 5.49 5.47
C LYS A 393 -20.89 6.58 5.11
N ILE A 394 -20.41 7.79 4.80
CA ILE A 394 -21.24 8.91 4.33
C ILE A 394 -21.93 8.55 3.00
N TYR A 395 -21.21 7.96 2.06
CA TYR A 395 -21.79 7.55 0.78
C TYR A 395 -22.91 6.51 0.95
N LEU A 396 -22.69 5.47 1.76
CA LEU A 396 -23.70 4.46 2.07
C LEU A 396 -24.92 5.08 2.76
N TYR A 397 -24.68 6.03 3.66
CA TYR A 397 -25.74 6.81 4.31
C TYR A 397 -26.58 7.61 3.32
N GLU A 398 -25.94 8.39 2.45
CA GLU A 398 -26.66 9.28 1.53
C GLU A 398 -27.43 8.52 0.45
N ASN A 399 -26.95 7.35 0.04
CA ASN A 399 -27.45 6.67 -1.16
C ASN A 399 -28.19 5.35 -0.92
N TYR A 400 -27.93 4.63 0.18
CA TYR A 400 -28.41 3.25 0.38
C TYR A 400 -29.06 2.97 1.74
N LEU A 401 -29.27 3.98 2.56
CA LEU A 401 -29.68 3.75 3.95
C LEU A 401 -31.12 3.23 4.09
N ASN A 402 -32.02 3.62 3.17
CA ASN A 402 -33.37 3.07 3.15
C ASN A 402 -33.33 1.57 2.83
N GLU A 403 -32.48 1.18 1.89
CA GLU A 403 -32.25 -0.18 1.44
C GLU A 403 -31.61 -1.01 2.57
N LEU A 404 -30.60 -0.47 3.26
CA LEU A 404 -29.98 -1.10 4.42
C LEU A 404 -31.02 -1.42 5.52
N ILE A 405 -31.88 -0.46 5.88
CA ILE A 405 -32.90 -0.69 6.91
C ILE A 405 -33.96 -1.68 6.45
N ASN A 406 -34.38 -1.59 5.18
CA ASN A 406 -35.32 -2.54 4.58
C ASN A 406 -34.79 -3.97 4.62
N ILE A 407 -33.52 -4.14 4.32
CA ILE A 407 -32.83 -5.43 4.42
C ILE A 407 -32.85 -5.92 5.88
N TYR A 408 -32.50 -5.07 6.84
CA TYR A 408 -32.50 -5.46 8.25
C TYR A 408 -33.88 -5.89 8.77
N ILE A 409 -34.93 -5.12 8.49
CA ILE A 409 -36.30 -5.46 8.88
C ILE A 409 -36.74 -6.78 8.25
N SER A 410 -36.35 -7.01 7.00
CA SER A 410 -36.66 -8.26 6.34
C SER A 410 -35.90 -9.44 6.96
N LEU A 411 -34.66 -9.24 7.42
CA LEU A 411 -33.90 -10.25 8.15
C LEU A 411 -34.53 -10.53 9.53
N GLU A 412 -35.06 -9.53 10.23
CA GLU A 412 -35.79 -9.72 11.51
C GLU A 412 -37.04 -10.60 11.35
N LYS A 413 -37.72 -10.54 10.19
CA LYS A 413 -38.82 -11.47 9.87
C LYS A 413 -38.37 -12.90 9.59
N SER A 414 -37.10 -13.08 9.27
CA SER A 414 -36.54 -14.37 8.87
C SER A 414 -35.90 -15.10 10.05
N LEU A 415 -35.75 -16.42 9.94
CA LEU A 415 -34.94 -17.22 10.88
C LEU A 415 -33.42 -17.13 10.58
N SER A 416 -32.98 -16.12 9.82
CA SER A 416 -31.59 -15.99 9.36
C SER A 416 -30.65 -15.64 10.51
N SER A 417 -29.49 -16.31 10.53
CA SER A 417 -28.38 -15.98 11.43
C SER A 417 -27.71 -14.64 11.11
N LEU A 418 -27.95 -14.09 9.92
CA LEU A 418 -27.31 -12.87 9.41
C LEU A 418 -27.82 -11.60 10.09
N LYS A 419 -28.97 -11.66 10.78
CA LYS A 419 -29.59 -10.50 11.43
C LYS A 419 -28.63 -9.77 12.38
N ASN A 420 -27.85 -10.50 13.17
CA ASN A 420 -26.95 -9.92 14.18
C ASN A 420 -25.72 -9.28 13.51
N GLN A 421 -25.19 -9.92 12.45
CA GLN A 421 -24.08 -9.35 11.68
C GLN A 421 -24.51 -8.05 10.99
N PHE A 422 -25.72 -8.03 10.43
CA PHE A 422 -26.27 -6.83 9.80
C PHE A 422 -26.62 -5.73 10.79
N LEU A 423 -27.09 -6.08 12.00
CA LEU A 423 -27.28 -5.10 13.07
C LEU A 423 -25.96 -4.42 13.45
N ASN A 424 -24.86 -5.18 13.56
CA ASN A 424 -23.54 -4.60 13.83
C ASN A 424 -23.09 -3.62 12.74
N ILE A 425 -23.39 -3.92 11.48
CA ILE A 425 -23.16 -3.01 10.36
C ILE A 425 -23.90 -1.68 10.56
N LEU A 426 -25.19 -1.74 10.88
CA LEU A 426 -25.99 -0.55 11.14
C LEU A 426 -25.44 0.25 12.32
N ASN A 427 -25.04 -0.43 13.40
CA ASN A 427 -24.43 0.21 14.56
C ASN A 427 -23.15 0.96 14.20
N ILE A 428 -22.27 0.38 13.37
CA ILE A 428 -21.04 1.04 12.91
C ILE A 428 -21.37 2.29 12.07
N LEU A 429 -22.40 2.21 11.21
CA LEU A 429 -22.83 3.36 10.42
C LEU A 429 -23.39 4.48 11.32
N PHE A 430 -24.38 4.17 12.16
CA PHE A 430 -25.03 5.18 13.02
C PHE A 430 -24.10 5.77 14.08
N SER A 431 -23.18 4.98 14.65
CA SER A 431 -22.19 5.49 15.62
C SER A 431 -21.21 6.49 15.00
N SER A 432 -21.01 6.46 13.67
CA SER A 432 -20.13 7.40 12.97
C SER A 432 -20.79 8.73 12.61
N MET A 433 -22.08 8.90 12.91
CA MET A 433 -22.86 10.07 12.50
C MET A 433 -23.02 11.09 13.64
N ASN A 434 -23.19 12.36 13.27
CA ASN A 434 -23.65 13.37 14.22
C ASN A 434 -25.09 13.08 14.66
N ILE A 435 -25.38 13.27 15.94
CA ILE A 435 -26.70 13.12 16.59
C ILE A 435 -27.79 13.81 15.78
N ASP A 436 -27.58 15.06 15.35
CA ASP A 436 -28.61 15.83 14.64
C ASP A 436 -28.96 15.21 13.27
N ILE A 437 -27.96 14.66 12.58
CA ILE A 437 -28.13 13.96 11.31
C ILE A 437 -28.86 12.63 11.52
N CYS A 438 -28.53 11.89 12.59
CA CYS A 438 -29.26 10.68 12.99
C CYS A 438 -30.75 10.99 13.22
N ILE A 439 -31.06 12.06 13.93
CA ILE A 439 -32.43 12.48 14.24
C ILE A 439 -33.22 12.81 12.96
N GLU A 440 -32.67 13.66 12.09
CA GLU A 440 -33.31 13.98 10.80
C GLU A 440 -33.59 12.71 9.99
N TYR A 441 -32.69 11.74 10.07
CA TYR A 441 -32.83 10.50 9.35
C TYR A 441 -33.93 9.61 9.94
N PHE A 442 -33.98 9.40 11.26
CA PHE A 442 -35.08 8.65 11.89
C PHE A 442 -36.45 9.26 11.52
N LYS A 443 -36.54 10.59 11.41
CA LYS A 443 -37.73 11.26 10.87
C LYS A 443 -37.98 10.89 9.40
N LYS A 444 -36.98 10.99 8.52
CA LYS A 444 -37.12 10.63 7.09
C LYS A 444 -37.57 9.19 6.89
N ILE A 445 -36.99 8.23 7.62
CA ILE A 445 -37.40 6.82 7.55
C ILE A 445 -38.90 6.74 7.86
N LEU A 446 -39.37 7.33 8.96
CA LEU A 446 -40.77 7.26 9.36
C LEU A 446 -41.76 7.80 8.32
N PHE A 447 -41.38 8.90 7.65
CA PHE A 447 -42.26 9.58 6.72
C PHE A 447 -42.21 9.05 5.28
N ASN A 448 -41.09 8.43 4.88
CA ASN A 448 -40.82 8.02 3.49
C ASN A 448 -40.50 6.52 3.31
N PHE A 449 -40.65 5.68 4.34
CA PHE A 449 -40.33 4.26 4.23
C PHE A 449 -41.21 3.53 3.21
N LYS A 450 -40.58 2.80 2.29
CA LYS A 450 -41.22 1.79 1.44
C LYS A 450 -40.75 0.43 1.91
N TYR A 451 -41.67 -0.46 2.30
CA TYR A 451 -41.32 -1.80 2.77
C TYR A 451 -40.87 -2.70 1.62
N LEU A 452 -39.64 -3.19 1.72
CA LEU A 452 -39.22 -4.40 1.02
C LEU A 452 -39.46 -5.61 1.93
N SER A 453 -39.89 -6.72 1.34
CA SER A 453 -39.91 -8.05 1.94
C SER A 453 -38.90 -8.94 1.25
N LEU A 454 -37.94 -9.40 2.02
CA LEU A 454 -37.02 -10.46 1.61
C LEU A 454 -37.76 -11.79 1.86
N LYS A 455 -38.39 -12.35 0.83
CA LYS A 455 -39.12 -13.61 0.92
C LYS A 455 -38.15 -14.77 0.74
N TYR A 456 -37.96 -15.53 1.81
CA TYR A 456 -37.24 -16.81 1.75
C TYR A 456 -38.09 -17.81 0.96
N LEU A 457 -37.54 -18.34 -0.15
CA LEU A 457 -38.21 -19.35 -0.98
C LEU A 457 -37.65 -20.73 -0.64
N PRO A 458 -38.34 -21.54 0.19
CA PRO A 458 -37.84 -22.84 0.62
C PRO A 458 -37.78 -23.90 -0.50
N ASP A 459 -38.61 -23.78 -1.55
CA ASP A 459 -38.83 -24.87 -2.50
C ASP A 459 -37.86 -24.91 -3.70
N ILE A 460 -37.02 -23.90 -3.89
CA ILE A 460 -36.06 -23.88 -5.00
C ILE A 460 -34.77 -23.25 -4.48
N SER A 461 -33.84 -24.08 -3.99
CA SER A 461 -32.44 -23.73 -3.69
C SER A 461 -32.26 -22.39 -2.95
N ILE A 462 -32.24 -22.37 -1.61
CA ILE A 462 -31.65 -21.32 -0.74
C ILE A 462 -31.53 -19.92 -1.41
N LYS A 463 -32.68 -19.26 -1.61
CA LYS A 463 -32.81 -18.03 -2.41
C LYS A 463 -33.63 -16.98 -1.67
N TYR A 464 -33.13 -15.75 -1.68
CA TYR A 464 -33.82 -14.57 -1.18
C TYR A 464 -34.47 -13.82 -2.36
N ASN A 465 -35.79 -13.69 -2.33
CA ASN A 465 -36.52 -12.89 -3.31
C ASN A 465 -36.88 -11.53 -2.70
N LEU A 466 -36.43 -10.44 -3.30
CA LEU A 466 -36.76 -9.08 -2.87
C LEU A 466 -38.10 -8.69 -3.50
N ILE A 467 -39.17 -8.65 -2.70
CA ILE A 467 -40.52 -8.32 -3.15
C ILE A 467 -41.01 -7.11 -2.37
N ILE A 468 -41.67 -6.16 -3.02
CA ILE A 468 -42.36 -5.06 -2.32
C ILE A 468 -43.57 -5.63 -1.57
N ASP A 469 -43.57 -5.50 -0.24
CA ASP A 469 -44.67 -5.98 0.60
C ASP A 469 -45.71 -4.87 0.73
N LYS A 470 -46.94 -5.13 0.29
CA LYS A 470 -48.05 -4.17 0.36
C LYS A 470 -48.84 -4.25 1.67
N ASN A 471 -48.44 -5.11 2.61
CA ASN A 471 -49.15 -5.29 3.88
C ASN A 471 -48.53 -4.43 4.99
N ASP A 472 -49.22 -3.34 5.35
CA ASP A 472 -48.67 -2.26 6.18
C ASP A 472 -48.62 -2.57 7.69
N ASP A 473 -49.57 -3.31 8.28
CA ASP A 473 -49.74 -3.29 9.75
C ASP A 473 -48.70 -4.12 10.54
N ILE A 474 -48.44 -5.38 10.16
CA ILE A 474 -47.42 -6.23 10.80
C ILE A 474 -46.01 -5.66 10.56
N ASN A 475 -45.83 -4.99 9.42
CA ASN A 475 -44.57 -4.39 9.03
C ASN A 475 -44.24 -3.16 9.88
N ILE A 476 -45.26 -2.43 10.33
CA ILE A 476 -45.10 -1.28 11.22
C ILE A 476 -44.56 -1.69 12.59
N GLU A 477 -45.09 -2.74 13.21
CA GLU A 477 -44.64 -3.14 14.55
C GLU A 477 -43.20 -3.65 14.53
N ILE A 478 -42.88 -4.52 13.57
CA ILE A 478 -41.52 -5.05 13.37
C ILE A 478 -40.55 -3.90 13.04
N PHE A 479 -40.97 -2.94 12.22
CA PHE A 479 -40.20 -1.73 11.94
C PHE A 479 -39.89 -0.95 13.21
N CYS A 480 -40.90 -0.67 14.05
CA CYS A 480 -40.71 0.07 15.29
C CYS A 480 -39.74 -0.64 16.22
N GLN A 481 -39.93 -1.95 16.44
CA GLN A 481 -39.04 -2.76 17.27
C GLN A 481 -37.60 -2.80 16.73
N SER A 482 -37.44 -2.89 15.40
CA SER A 482 -36.13 -2.93 14.74
C SER A 482 -35.38 -1.60 14.89
N ILE A 483 -36.06 -0.48 14.65
CA ILE A 483 -35.50 0.87 14.83
C ILE A 483 -35.06 1.07 16.28
N ILE A 484 -35.85 0.60 17.22
CA ILE A 484 -35.59 0.75 18.65
C ILE A 484 -34.41 -0.11 19.11
N LYS A 485 -34.30 -1.34 18.60
CA LYS A 485 -33.10 -2.17 18.79
C LYS A 485 -31.84 -1.46 18.29
N ILE A 486 -31.88 -0.88 17.09
CA ILE A 486 -30.75 -0.12 16.53
C ILE A 486 -30.39 1.06 17.42
N LEU A 487 -31.40 1.83 17.86
CA LEU A 487 -31.22 2.99 18.73
C LEU A 487 -30.52 2.62 20.04
N PHE A 488 -30.92 1.50 20.65
CA PHE A 488 -30.36 1.04 21.92
C PHE A 488 -29.03 0.32 21.79
N SER A 489 -28.67 -0.16 20.60
CA SER A 489 -27.39 -0.81 20.36
C SER A 489 -26.25 0.13 19.99
N ILE A 490 -26.50 1.43 19.84
CA ILE A 490 -25.47 2.45 19.65
C ILE A 490 -24.88 2.80 21.04
N GLU A 491 -23.66 2.35 21.34
CA GLU A 491 -22.99 2.57 22.63
C GLU A 491 -22.90 4.07 23.02
N ASN A 492 -23.14 4.37 24.29
CA ASN A 492 -22.91 5.68 24.96
C ASN A 492 -23.71 6.89 24.44
N ASN A 493 -25.01 6.75 24.19
CA ASN A 493 -25.80 7.93 23.81
C ASN A 493 -27.24 7.95 24.35
N ASP A 494 -27.38 7.75 25.66
CA ASP A 494 -28.59 8.03 26.44
C ASP A 494 -29.26 9.37 26.07
N CYS A 495 -28.45 10.39 25.76
CA CYS A 495 -28.90 11.70 25.29
C CYS A 495 -29.51 11.67 23.88
N LEU A 496 -29.05 10.80 22.98
CA LEU A 496 -29.61 10.63 21.63
C LEU A 496 -31.01 10.00 21.70
N ILE A 497 -31.19 8.97 22.54
CA ILE A 497 -32.49 8.34 22.76
C ILE A 497 -33.51 9.38 23.26
N ILE A 498 -33.10 10.23 24.20
CA ILE A 498 -33.96 11.27 24.76
C ILE A 498 -34.23 12.37 23.73
N LYS A 499 -33.22 12.86 23.00
CA LYS A 499 -33.46 13.85 21.94
C LYS A 499 -34.41 13.32 20.86
N ILE A 500 -34.24 12.07 20.47
CA ILE A 500 -35.13 11.39 19.52
C ILE A 500 -36.55 11.27 20.08
N PHE A 501 -36.68 10.88 21.35
CA PHE A 501 -37.96 10.84 22.05
C PHE A 501 -38.65 12.21 22.05
N LEU A 502 -37.93 13.26 22.44
CA LEU A 502 -38.45 14.63 22.50
C LEU A 502 -38.85 15.16 21.14
N ASP A 503 -38.05 14.92 20.10
CA ASP A 503 -38.37 15.32 18.73
C ASP A 503 -39.61 14.59 18.19
N PHE A 504 -39.77 13.31 18.49
CA PHE A 504 -40.97 12.57 18.11
C PHE A 504 -42.20 12.99 18.91
N LEU A 505 -42.04 13.30 20.19
CA LEU A 505 -43.11 13.83 21.03
C LEU A 505 -43.55 15.21 20.50
N GLN A 506 -42.61 16.08 20.15
CA GLN A 506 -42.89 17.38 19.56
C GLN A 506 -43.62 17.24 18.22
N LEU A 507 -43.19 16.33 17.33
CA LEU A 507 -43.88 16.05 16.06
C LEU A 507 -45.34 15.62 16.27
N LEU A 508 -45.62 14.85 17.33
CA LEU A 508 -46.98 14.42 17.68
C LEU A 508 -47.81 15.59 18.23
N ILE A 509 -47.20 16.47 19.02
CA ILE A 509 -47.84 17.68 19.56
C ILE A 509 -48.14 18.69 18.46
N THR A 510 -47.18 19.00 17.57
CA THR A 510 -47.36 19.98 16.49
C THR A 510 -48.32 19.51 15.39
N ASN A 511 -48.42 18.20 15.13
CA ASN A 511 -49.37 17.63 14.17
C ASN A 511 -50.83 17.61 14.67
N LYS A 512 -51.14 18.14 15.86
CA LYS A 512 -52.53 18.24 16.37
C LYS A 512 -53.40 19.27 15.62
N GLN A 513 -52.86 20.11 14.75
CA GLN A 513 -53.60 21.16 14.03
C GLN A 513 -54.21 20.76 12.66
N LEU A 514 -54.67 19.51 12.49
CA LEU A 514 -55.58 19.18 11.38
C LEU A 514 -56.97 18.93 11.96
N ASN A 515 -57.70 20.05 12.12
CA ASN A 515 -59.03 20.10 12.67
C ASN A 515 -60.01 19.23 11.87
N GLN A 516 -60.67 18.34 12.61
CA GLN A 516 -62.09 18.00 12.55
C GLN A 516 -62.92 18.75 11.50
N ALA A 517 -63.09 18.17 10.31
CA ALA A 517 -64.34 18.02 9.57
C ALA A 517 -64.03 17.44 8.17
N ASP A 518 -64.91 16.53 7.72
CA ASP A 518 -65.09 16.07 6.34
C ASP A 518 -64.17 14.98 5.77
N ILE A 519 -64.84 13.83 5.53
CA ILE A 519 -64.66 12.86 4.44
C ILE A 519 -63.23 12.35 4.20
N TRP A 520 -63.01 11.10 4.58
CA TRP A 520 -61.77 10.34 4.47
C TRP A 520 -61.27 10.31 3.03
N THR A 521 -60.24 11.10 2.72
CA THR A 521 -59.48 10.97 1.47
C THR A 521 -58.19 10.18 1.74
N GLU A 522 -57.57 9.61 0.70
CA GLU A 522 -56.34 8.80 0.77
C GLU A 522 -55.18 9.47 1.53
N ASN A 523 -55.16 10.81 1.61
CA ASN A 523 -54.19 11.58 2.39
C ASN A 523 -54.36 11.42 3.92
N ASP A 524 -55.59 11.31 4.43
CA ASP A 524 -55.85 11.21 5.88
C ASP A 524 -55.49 9.83 6.44
N LYS A 525 -55.65 8.77 5.62
CA LYS A 525 -55.16 7.42 5.95
C LYS A 525 -53.65 7.38 6.11
N GLN A 526 -52.91 8.09 5.26
CA GLN A 526 -51.45 8.15 5.39
C GLN A 526 -51.03 8.94 6.64
N ILE A 527 -51.77 9.99 7.00
CA ILE A 527 -51.52 10.79 8.21
C ILE A 527 -51.80 9.96 9.47
N SER A 528 -52.91 9.22 9.52
CA SER A 528 -53.24 8.36 10.68
C SER A 528 -52.25 7.21 10.84
N ILE A 529 -51.81 6.58 9.75
CA ILE A 529 -50.74 5.57 9.77
C ILE A 529 -49.43 6.17 10.30
N LYS A 530 -49.07 7.40 9.87
CA LYS A 530 -47.88 8.11 10.36
C LYS A 530 -47.98 8.43 11.86
N GLN A 531 -49.12 8.91 12.34
CA GLN A 531 -49.36 9.17 13.76
C GLN A 531 -49.29 7.89 14.59
N TYR A 532 -49.87 6.80 14.10
CA TYR A 532 -49.80 5.48 14.74
C TYR A 532 -48.36 4.97 14.84
N LYS A 533 -47.55 5.11 13.77
CA LYS A 533 -46.10 4.79 13.80
C LYS A 533 -45.35 5.57 14.87
N ILE A 534 -45.59 6.89 14.95
CA ILE A 534 -44.94 7.76 15.96
C ILE A 534 -45.34 7.31 17.37
N MET A 535 -46.64 7.02 17.61
CA MET A 535 -47.12 6.52 18.89
C MET A 535 -46.46 5.20 19.31
N GLN A 536 -46.35 4.23 18.40
CA GLN A 536 -45.73 2.94 18.70
C GLN A 536 -44.24 3.10 19.05
N ILE A 537 -43.50 3.90 18.30
CA ILE A 537 -42.10 4.20 18.62
C ILE A 537 -41.96 4.88 19.97
N LEU A 538 -42.78 5.92 20.24
CA LEU A 538 -42.76 6.60 21.53
C LEU A 538 -43.09 5.65 22.69
N LYS A 539 -44.05 4.75 22.51
CA LYS A 539 -44.40 3.74 23.52
C LYS A 539 -43.19 2.88 23.88
N TYR A 540 -42.54 2.28 22.89
CA TYR A 540 -41.39 1.40 23.12
C TYR A 540 -40.15 2.16 23.64
N ILE A 541 -39.93 3.41 23.21
CA ILE A 541 -38.87 4.26 23.80
C ILE A 541 -39.19 4.55 25.27
N MET A 542 -40.45 4.81 25.62
CA MET A 542 -40.89 5.00 27.00
C MET A 542 -40.69 3.74 27.84
N GLU A 543 -41.04 2.56 27.32
CA GLU A 543 -40.82 1.27 28.01
C GLU A 543 -39.34 1.08 28.37
N TYR A 544 -38.43 1.37 27.44
CA TYR A 544 -36.99 1.33 27.69
C TYR A 544 -36.53 2.39 28.71
N LEU A 545 -36.96 3.64 28.56
CA LEU A 545 -36.62 4.71 29.50
C LEU A 545 -37.13 4.43 30.91
N THR A 546 -38.26 3.71 31.05
CA THR A 546 -38.74 3.23 32.36
C THR A 546 -37.87 2.14 32.97
N GLU A 547 -37.33 1.22 32.16
CA GLU A 547 -36.35 0.22 32.62
C GLU A 547 -35.00 0.86 32.98
N HIS A 548 -34.69 2.01 32.38
CA HIS A 548 -33.45 2.76 32.56
C HIS A 548 -33.68 4.15 33.16
N ILE A 549 -34.45 4.22 34.25
CA ILE A 549 -34.96 5.47 34.85
C ILE A 549 -33.88 6.52 35.18
N ASP A 550 -32.66 6.08 35.50
CA ASP A 550 -31.54 6.97 35.84
C ASP A 550 -31.16 7.91 34.68
N ILE A 551 -31.36 7.45 33.45
CA ILE A 551 -31.10 8.20 32.21
C ILE A 551 -32.17 9.27 32.00
N PHE A 552 -33.43 8.92 32.28
CA PHE A 552 -34.55 9.84 32.20
C PHE A 552 -34.39 10.97 33.23
N ILE A 553 -34.09 10.63 34.49
CA ILE A 553 -33.89 11.59 35.60
C ILE A 553 -32.85 12.66 35.25
N LYS A 554 -31.74 12.27 34.62
CA LYS A 554 -30.67 13.20 34.21
C LYS A 554 -31.09 14.24 33.16
N ASN A 555 -32.19 14.02 32.44
CA ASN A 555 -32.65 14.88 31.35
C ASN A 555 -34.13 15.30 31.52
N VAL A 556 -34.65 15.26 32.75
CA VAL A 556 -36.03 15.63 33.07
C VAL A 556 -36.35 17.07 32.66
N ASP A 557 -35.42 18.00 32.86
CA ASP A 557 -35.64 19.42 32.55
C ASP A 557 -35.88 19.68 31.06
N ASP A 558 -35.16 18.98 30.18
CA ASP A 558 -35.35 19.09 28.73
C ASP A 558 -36.67 18.43 28.30
N THR A 559 -37.06 17.35 28.99
CA THR A 559 -38.36 16.69 28.78
C THR A 559 -39.52 17.58 29.16
N ILE A 560 -39.42 18.26 30.31
CA ILE A 560 -40.44 19.20 30.79
C ILE A 560 -40.57 20.39 29.82
N LYS A 561 -39.46 20.95 29.33
CA LYS A 561 -39.49 22.07 28.37
C LYS A 561 -40.23 21.74 27.08
N VAL A 562 -40.04 20.55 26.53
CA VAL A 562 -40.70 20.14 25.27
C VAL A 562 -42.19 19.88 25.45
N ILE A 563 -42.63 19.43 26.63
CA ILE A 563 -44.06 19.24 26.96
C ILE A 563 -44.76 20.59 27.20
N GLN A 564 -44.03 21.62 27.64
CA GLN A 564 -44.56 22.95 27.94
C GLN A 564 -44.75 23.84 26.71
N VAL A 565 -44.13 23.50 25.56
CA VAL A 565 -44.30 24.15 24.25
C VAL A 565 -45.46 23.50 23.51
#